data_AF-A0A381SSN8-F1
#
_entry.id   AF-A0A381SSN8-F1
#
_cell.length_a   1.000
_cell.length_b   1.000
_cell.length_c   1.000
_cell.angle_alpha   90.00
_cell.angle_beta   90.00
_cell.angle_gamma   90.00
#
_symmetry.space_group_name_H-M   'P 1'
#
loop_
_entity.id
_entity.type
_entity.pdbx_description
1 polymer ?
#
loop_
_entity_poly.entity_id
_entity_poly.type
_entity_poly.pdbx_seq_one_letter_code
_entity_poly.pdbx_strand_id
1 'polypeptide(L)'
;MPESTPKRKLVAILAADVVGYSKMMGENEDRTLRNLKACRSLTDASIATYHGRIFGSAGDSVIAEFASPVDAVVAAVEFQRSLRDRNEEVNPEDRMQFRVGLNLGDVIVEGDNLYGDGVNVAARIEATAVPGGISLSGKFHDEVCRKLDLSYVNMGVQEMKNISNPVNTFKVLLGHESEEEKQAPPDSAKTSQQAPETTVAADSKPRLIVLPFRNLNNVEDNDFLVDGIVEDIITEFSRINSIEIISRNTAFSFKEKEIDNAQIAAEFGINFIATGSIRSSGNRIRISVELTDPTSGSSIWSERYDRTMEDVFEVQDEIVRKVMVALVGKLEMAGLERAKRKPTENLTSYEYLLRGRDFHHKFSKDGVLSALEMLDKSIETDPNNAQAYAWKACSLGQGLHNGYIEADFDETLAEGQKMIQKALDLDENDFECNRIMHEINKAYEDFEQSEFYGKKAYDMNPNDPRIVSGYGELLVLTARAEEGTELLIKAFELDPV
;
A
#
# COMPACT_ATOMS: atom_id res chain seq x y z
N MET A 1 5.77 3.23 32.32
CA MET A 1 4.36 2.80 32.14
C MET A 1 4.39 1.30 31.93
N PRO A 2 3.57 0.46 32.60
CA PRO A 2 3.55 -0.95 32.28
C PRO A 2 2.87 -1.12 30.91
N GLU A 3 3.55 -1.75 29.96
CA GLU A 3 2.98 -2.13 28.66
C GLU A 3 1.76 -3.02 28.89
N SER A 4 0.57 -2.53 28.51
CA SER A 4 -0.64 -3.35 28.60
C SER A 4 -0.55 -4.43 27.53
N THR A 5 -0.41 -5.69 27.94
CA THR A 5 -0.49 -6.83 27.04
C THR A 5 -1.77 -6.77 26.18
N PRO A 6 -1.68 -6.93 24.86
CA PRO A 6 -2.83 -6.82 23.97
C PRO A 6 -3.91 -7.86 24.30
N LYS A 7 -5.16 -7.40 24.47
CA LYS A 7 -6.30 -8.26 24.84
C LYS A 7 -6.77 -9.04 23.61
N ARG A 8 -6.71 -10.37 23.67
CA ARG A 8 -7.23 -11.26 22.61
C ARG A 8 -8.62 -11.77 22.93
N LYS A 9 -9.45 -11.98 21.91
CA LYS A 9 -10.76 -12.64 22.01
C LYS A 9 -11.09 -13.42 20.73
N LEU A 10 -11.83 -14.51 20.88
CA LEU A 10 -12.44 -15.24 19.76
C LEU A 10 -13.77 -14.58 19.42
N VAL A 11 -14.00 -14.23 18.15
CA VAL A 11 -15.24 -13.58 17.70
C VAL A 11 -15.71 -14.10 16.35
N ALA A 12 -17.02 -14.01 16.12
CA ALA A 12 -17.62 -14.15 14.81
C ALA A 12 -17.49 -12.82 14.07
N ILE A 13 -16.95 -12.86 12.85
CA ILE A 13 -16.65 -11.68 12.05
C ILE A 13 -17.47 -11.75 10.78
N LEU A 14 -18.14 -10.64 10.47
CA LEU A 14 -18.90 -10.42 9.26
C LEU A 14 -18.21 -9.35 8.44
N ALA A 15 -17.87 -9.70 7.20
CA ALA A 15 -17.43 -8.76 6.17
C ALA A 15 -18.49 -8.72 5.07
N ALA A 16 -18.87 -7.54 4.63
CA ALA A 16 -19.77 -7.34 3.52
C ALA A 16 -19.30 -6.20 2.63
N ASP A 17 -19.48 -6.30 1.31
CA ASP A 17 -19.08 -5.27 0.36
C ASP A 17 -20.03 -5.17 -0.83
N VAL A 18 -20.10 -3.98 -1.45
CA VAL A 18 -21.00 -3.73 -2.59
C VAL A 18 -20.36 -4.21 -3.88
N VAL A 19 -21.13 -4.98 -4.65
CA VAL A 19 -20.70 -5.46 -5.97
C VAL A 19 -20.70 -4.32 -6.96
N GLY A 20 -19.53 -4.04 -7.56
CA GLY A 20 -19.40 -3.07 -8.64
C GLY A 20 -19.52 -1.60 -8.21
N TYR A 21 -19.29 -1.29 -6.94
CA TYR A 21 -19.46 0.06 -6.39
C TYR A 21 -18.67 1.14 -7.16
N SER A 22 -17.40 0.88 -7.50
CA SER A 22 -16.56 1.83 -8.26
C SER A 22 -17.16 2.19 -9.61
N LYS A 23 -17.78 1.21 -10.31
CA LYS A 23 -18.47 1.45 -11.58
C LYS A 23 -19.71 2.33 -11.38
N MET A 24 -20.51 2.05 -10.35
CA MET A 24 -21.69 2.86 -10.02
C MET A 24 -21.31 4.30 -9.67
N MET A 25 -20.24 4.49 -8.90
CA MET A 25 -19.70 5.81 -8.57
C MET A 25 -19.28 6.59 -9.82
N GLY A 26 -18.56 5.95 -10.75
CA GLY A 26 -18.14 6.56 -12.00
C GLY A 26 -19.30 6.91 -12.95
N GLU A 27 -20.40 6.16 -12.92
CA GLU A 27 -21.60 6.46 -13.72
C GLU A 27 -22.42 7.61 -13.14
N ASN A 28 -22.67 7.61 -11.83
CA ASN A 28 -23.44 8.67 -11.16
C ASN A 28 -23.21 8.66 -9.64
N GLU A 29 -22.37 9.57 -9.15
CA GLU A 29 -21.97 9.67 -7.75
C GLU A 29 -23.17 9.92 -6.80
N ASP A 30 -24.06 10.87 -7.13
CA ASP A 30 -25.20 11.25 -6.29
C ASP A 30 -26.20 10.09 -6.13
N ARG A 31 -26.47 9.36 -7.21
CA ARG A 31 -27.37 8.20 -7.21
C ARG A 31 -26.75 7.07 -6.40
N THR A 32 -25.48 6.78 -6.62
CA THR A 32 -24.77 5.70 -5.93
C THR A 32 -24.69 5.95 -4.43
N LEU A 33 -24.35 7.18 -4.01
CA LEU A 33 -24.30 7.53 -2.59
C LEU A 33 -25.68 7.44 -1.92
N ARG A 34 -26.75 7.83 -2.62
CA ARG A 34 -28.13 7.71 -2.12
C ARG A 34 -28.53 6.24 -1.94
N ASN A 35 -28.23 5.40 -2.93
CA ASN A 35 -28.53 3.97 -2.88
C ASN A 35 -27.71 3.25 -1.81
N LEU A 36 -26.44 3.62 -1.66
CA LEU A 36 -25.60 3.10 -0.58
C LEU A 36 -26.18 3.44 0.79
N LYS A 37 -26.58 4.69 1.04
CA LYS A 37 -27.19 5.10 2.31
C LYS A 37 -28.47 4.30 2.64
N ALA A 38 -29.31 4.05 1.64
CA ALA A 38 -30.49 3.22 1.80
C ALA A 38 -30.14 1.76 2.17
N CYS A 39 -29.17 1.16 1.47
CA CYS A 39 -28.73 -0.21 1.74
C CYS A 39 -28.00 -0.35 3.09
N ARG A 40 -27.16 0.63 3.44
CA ARG A 40 -26.50 0.72 4.75
C ARG A 40 -27.51 0.83 5.89
N SER A 41 -28.61 1.56 5.70
CA SER A 41 -29.65 1.66 6.73
C SER A 41 -30.27 0.30 7.05
N LEU A 42 -30.48 -0.57 6.04
CA LEU A 42 -30.98 -1.94 6.23
C LEU A 42 -29.92 -2.85 6.87
N THR A 43 -28.68 -2.76 6.39
CA THR A 43 -27.57 -3.60 6.84
C THR A 43 -27.20 -3.29 8.30
N ASP A 44 -27.03 -2.01 8.62
CA ASP A 44 -26.64 -1.55 9.95
C ASP A 44 -27.73 -1.83 10.98
N ALA A 45 -29.02 -1.69 10.59
CA ALA A 45 -30.15 -2.05 11.44
C ALA A 45 -30.21 -3.56 11.73
N SER A 46 -29.96 -4.41 10.74
CA SER A 46 -29.91 -5.86 10.93
C SER A 46 -28.77 -6.25 11.88
N ILE A 47 -27.56 -5.74 11.64
CA ILE A 47 -26.38 -6.00 12.48
C ILE A 47 -26.67 -5.61 13.94
N ALA A 48 -27.23 -4.42 14.16
CA ALA A 48 -27.56 -3.96 15.51
C ALA A 48 -28.68 -4.80 16.17
N THR A 49 -29.70 -5.21 15.40
CA THR A 49 -30.83 -6.02 15.89
C THR A 49 -30.36 -7.37 16.42
N TYR A 50 -29.35 -7.95 15.76
CA TYR A 50 -28.75 -9.24 16.14
C TYR A 50 -27.44 -9.05 16.91
N HIS A 51 -27.37 -8.03 17.77
CA HIS A 51 -26.29 -7.82 18.74
C HIS A 51 -24.87 -7.72 18.16
N GLY A 52 -24.75 -7.37 16.88
CA GLY A 52 -23.48 -7.12 16.22
C GLY A 52 -22.97 -5.71 16.48
N ARG A 53 -21.65 -5.55 16.46
CA ARG A 53 -20.98 -4.25 16.56
C ARG A 53 -20.18 -4.00 15.29
N ILE A 54 -20.56 -2.97 14.54
CA ILE A 54 -19.76 -2.48 13.41
C ILE A 54 -18.53 -1.77 13.99
N PHE A 55 -17.34 -2.24 13.64
CA PHE A 55 -16.08 -1.63 14.05
C PHE A 55 -15.24 -1.17 12.85
N GLY A 56 -15.62 -1.58 11.63
CA GLY A 56 -15.05 -1.07 10.39
C GLY A 56 -16.16 -0.74 9.40
N SER A 57 -16.24 0.52 8.96
CA SER A 57 -17.02 0.88 7.78
C SER A 57 -16.24 1.92 7.00
N ALA A 58 -15.87 1.61 5.76
CA ALA A 58 -15.21 2.57 4.91
C ALA A 58 -15.83 2.50 3.52
N GLY A 59 -16.53 3.57 3.13
CA GLY A 59 -17.30 3.61 1.89
C GLY A 59 -18.45 2.61 1.89
N ASP A 60 -18.38 1.66 0.97
CA ASP A 60 -19.32 0.61 0.65
C ASP A 60 -19.20 -0.67 1.51
N SER A 61 -17.99 -0.92 2.03
CA SER A 61 -17.72 -2.08 2.90
C SER A 61 -18.28 -1.94 4.34
N VAL A 62 -18.65 -3.08 4.92
CA VAL A 62 -19.10 -3.23 6.31
C VAL A 62 -18.32 -4.36 6.98
N ILE A 63 -17.71 -4.09 8.13
CA ILE A 63 -17.10 -5.11 8.99
C ILE A 63 -17.70 -5.02 10.39
N ALA A 64 -18.28 -6.12 10.84
CA ALA A 64 -18.93 -6.23 12.15
C ALA A 64 -18.43 -7.46 12.91
N GLU A 65 -18.43 -7.35 14.23
CA GLU A 65 -18.20 -8.47 15.12
C GLU A 65 -19.47 -8.89 15.85
N PHE A 66 -19.53 -10.17 16.19
CA PHE A 66 -20.58 -10.78 16.96
C PHE A 66 -19.96 -11.69 18.02
N ALA A 67 -20.57 -11.70 19.20
CA ALA A 67 -20.23 -12.68 20.24
C ALA A 67 -20.78 -14.08 19.91
N SER A 68 -21.81 -14.15 19.06
CA SER A 68 -22.52 -15.37 18.67
C SER A 68 -22.42 -15.60 17.15
N PRO A 69 -21.87 -16.73 16.69
CA PRO A 69 -21.86 -17.09 15.26
C PRO A 69 -23.28 -17.26 14.69
N VAL A 70 -24.23 -17.66 15.54
CA VAL A 70 -25.64 -17.80 15.17
C VAL A 70 -26.22 -16.42 14.83
N ASP A 71 -25.99 -15.43 15.68
CA ASP A 71 -26.49 -14.06 15.49
C ASP A 71 -25.90 -13.44 14.22
N ALA A 72 -24.60 -13.66 13.97
CA ALA A 72 -23.92 -13.19 12.76
C ALA A 72 -24.53 -13.76 11.47
N VAL A 73 -24.79 -15.07 11.41
CA VAL A 73 -25.42 -15.69 10.22
C VAL A 73 -26.85 -15.18 10.06
N VAL A 74 -27.62 -15.05 11.14
CA VAL A 74 -29.01 -14.60 11.07
C VAL A 74 -29.06 -13.14 10.60
N ALA A 75 -28.18 -12.27 11.11
CA ALA A 75 -28.04 -10.90 10.64
C ALA A 75 -27.77 -10.84 9.14
N ALA A 76 -26.82 -11.66 8.66
CA ALA A 76 -26.45 -11.75 7.25
C ALA A 76 -27.61 -12.19 6.36
N VAL A 77 -28.33 -13.23 6.77
CA VAL A 77 -29.51 -13.74 6.04
C VAL A 77 -30.61 -12.68 5.97
N GLU A 78 -30.90 -12.01 7.08
CA GLU A 78 -31.98 -11.02 7.15
C GLU A 78 -31.68 -9.75 6.35
N PHE A 79 -30.43 -9.24 6.37
CA PHE A 79 -30.12 -8.09 5.53
C PHE A 79 -30.03 -8.47 4.05
N GLN A 80 -29.51 -9.65 3.68
CA GLN A 80 -29.50 -10.07 2.27
C GLN A 80 -30.92 -10.21 1.72
N ARG A 81 -31.88 -10.72 2.53
CA ARG A 81 -33.31 -10.73 2.18
C ARG A 81 -33.85 -9.31 2.00
N SER A 82 -33.60 -8.43 2.97
CA SER A 82 -34.07 -7.04 2.92
C SER A 82 -33.51 -6.26 1.72
N LEU A 83 -32.24 -6.49 1.37
CA LEU A 83 -31.59 -5.89 0.21
C LEU A 83 -32.18 -6.42 -1.11
N ARG A 84 -32.49 -7.72 -1.18
CA ARG A 84 -33.15 -8.31 -2.34
C ARG A 84 -34.53 -7.70 -2.54
N ASP A 85 -35.35 -7.66 -1.50
CA ASP A 85 -36.71 -7.12 -1.57
C ASP A 85 -36.67 -5.65 -2.00
N ARG A 86 -35.74 -4.84 -1.46
CA ARG A 86 -35.48 -3.47 -1.94
C ARG A 86 -35.12 -3.43 -3.44
N ASN A 87 -34.20 -4.30 -3.87
CA ASN A 87 -33.72 -4.31 -5.25
C ASN A 87 -34.81 -4.70 -6.27
N GLU A 88 -35.84 -5.43 -5.84
CA GLU A 88 -37.02 -5.75 -6.65
C GLU A 88 -37.95 -4.53 -6.83
N GLU A 89 -37.97 -3.61 -5.86
CA GLU A 89 -38.84 -2.43 -5.86
C GLU A 89 -38.23 -1.20 -6.55
N VAL A 90 -36.93 -1.21 -6.84
CA VAL A 90 -36.22 -0.09 -7.50
C VAL A 90 -35.86 -0.39 -8.95
N ASN A 91 -35.56 0.67 -9.71
CA ASN A 91 -35.09 0.53 -11.09
C ASN A 91 -33.78 -0.27 -11.15
N PRO A 92 -33.49 -0.99 -12.25
CA PRO A 92 -32.27 -1.78 -12.39
C PRO A 92 -30.97 -1.00 -12.12
N GLU A 93 -30.95 0.28 -12.46
CA GLU A 93 -29.83 1.21 -12.24
C GLU A 93 -29.67 1.69 -10.79
N ASP A 94 -30.66 1.44 -9.94
CA ASP A 94 -30.67 1.75 -8.50
C ASP A 94 -30.44 0.52 -7.61
N ARG A 95 -30.29 -0.65 -8.24
CA ARG A 95 -30.03 -1.92 -7.53
C ARG A 95 -28.61 -1.95 -7.00
N MET A 96 -28.47 -2.46 -5.79
CA MET A 96 -27.17 -2.60 -5.14
C MET A 96 -27.11 -3.94 -4.42
N GLN A 97 -26.19 -4.80 -4.85
CA GLN A 97 -26.02 -6.14 -4.28
C GLN A 97 -24.80 -6.16 -3.38
N PHE A 98 -24.91 -6.87 -2.26
CA PHE A 98 -23.80 -7.11 -1.35
C PHE A 98 -23.32 -8.54 -1.47
N ARG A 99 -22.02 -8.74 -1.30
CA ARG A 99 -21.42 -10.03 -0.96
C ARG A 99 -21.18 -10.08 0.53
N VAL A 100 -21.20 -11.27 1.12
CA VAL A 100 -21.01 -11.44 2.57
C VAL A 100 -20.11 -12.64 2.85
N GLY A 101 -19.13 -12.43 3.73
CA GLY A 101 -18.23 -13.45 4.24
C GLY A 101 -18.27 -13.52 5.76
N LEU A 102 -18.35 -14.73 6.30
CA LEU A 102 -18.41 -15.01 7.73
C LEU A 102 -17.26 -15.92 8.15
N ASN A 103 -16.52 -15.51 9.18
CA ASN A 103 -15.43 -16.29 9.74
C ASN A 103 -15.41 -16.23 11.28
N LEU A 104 -14.92 -17.30 11.90
CA LEU A 104 -14.67 -17.39 13.33
C LEU A 104 -13.16 -17.38 13.56
N GLY A 105 -12.65 -16.40 14.29
CA GLY A 105 -11.20 -16.25 14.46
C GLY A 105 -10.80 -15.44 15.69
N ASP A 106 -9.58 -15.69 16.16
CA ASP A 106 -8.97 -14.92 17.23
C ASP A 106 -8.55 -13.55 16.71
N VAL A 107 -8.92 -12.52 17.45
CA VAL A 107 -8.57 -11.13 17.17
C VAL A 107 -7.94 -10.46 18.39
N ILE A 108 -7.10 -9.47 18.11
CA ILE A 108 -6.52 -8.53 19.08
C ILE A 108 -7.44 -7.31 19.14
N VAL A 109 -7.81 -6.91 20.35
CA VAL A 109 -8.63 -5.72 20.62
C VAL A 109 -7.72 -4.56 20.97
N GLU A 110 -7.86 -3.46 20.25
CA GLU A 110 -7.19 -2.19 20.54
C GLU A 110 -8.20 -1.05 20.33
N GLY A 111 -8.59 -0.41 21.45
CA GLY A 111 -9.70 0.55 21.45
C GLY A 111 -11.01 -0.09 21.00
N ASP A 112 -11.66 0.52 20.01
CA ASP A 112 -12.89 0.00 19.40
C ASP A 112 -12.65 -0.95 18.21
N ASN A 113 -11.40 -1.06 17.73
CA ASN A 113 -11.03 -1.84 16.56
C ASN A 113 -10.60 -3.28 16.89
N LEU A 114 -10.67 -4.16 15.89
CA LEU A 114 -10.23 -5.55 15.96
C LEU A 114 -9.22 -5.85 14.86
N TYR A 115 -8.17 -6.58 15.22
CA TYR A 115 -7.05 -6.91 14.35
C TYR A 115 -6.75 -8.40 14.38
N GLY A 116 -6.25 -8.94 13.27
CA GLY A 116 -5.75 -10.31 13.21
C GLY A 116 -6.27 -11.09 12.02
N ASP A 117 -5.67 -12.25 11.81
CA ASP A 117 -5.92 -13.12 10.65
C ASP A 117 -7.40 -13.48 10.48
N GLY A 118 -8.15 -13.61 11.59
CA GLY A 118 -9.58 -13.88 11.56
C GLY A 118 -10.40 -12.85 10.74
N VAL A 119 -10.02 -11.57 10.77
CA VAL A 119 -10.69 -10.49 10.02
C VAL A 119 -10.35 -10.60 8.53
N ASN A 120 -9.09 -10.90 8.22
CA ASN A 120 -8.60 -11.06 6.86
C ASN A 120 -9.32 -12.22 6.15
N VAL A 121 -9.45 -13.35 6.84
CA VAL A 121 -10.18 -14.53 6.34
C VAL A 121 -11.65 -14.19 6.05
N ALA A 122 -12.34 -13.44 6.91
CA ALA A 122 -13.73 -13.04 6.67
C ALA A 122 -13.87 -12.21 5.39
N ALA A 123 -12.98 -11.23 5.19
CA ALA A 123 -12.98 -10.38 3.99
C ALA A 123 -12.64 -11.16 2.72
N ARG A 124 -11.76 -12.16 2.78
CA ARG A 124 -11.45 -13.03 1.62
C ARG A 124 -12.62 -13.94 1.26
N ILE A 125 -13.33 -14.45 2.26
CA ILE A 125 -14.55 -15.24 2.04
C ILE A 125 -15.66 -14.38 1.42
N GLU A 126 -15.77 -13.10 1.80
CA GLU A 126 -16.69 -12.16 1.17
C GLU A 126 -16.36 -11.98 -0.31
N ALA A 127 -15.10 -11.73 -0.64
CA ALA A 127 -14.67 -11.49 -2.01
C ALA A 127 -14.95 -12.66 -2.96
N THR A 128 -14.97 -13.91 -2.45
CA THR A 128 -15.31 -15.12 -3.24
C THR A 128 -16.80 -15.46 -3.23
N ALA A 129 -17.63 -14.75 -2.46
CA ALA A 129 -19.07 -14.95 -2.46
C ALA A 129 -19.69 -14.51 -3.80
N VAL A 130 -20.77 -15.15 -4.19
CA VAL A 130 -21.59 -14.68 -5.33
C VAL A 130 -22.33 -13.40 -4.95
N PRO A 131 -22.64 -12.49 -5.89
CA PRO A 131 -23.47 -11.31 -5.63
C PRO A 131 -24.80 -11.67 -4.97
N GLY A 132 -25.13 -11.02 -3.85
CA GLY A 132 -26.31 -11.35 -3.03
C GLY A 132 -26.17 -12.61 -2.18
N GLY A 133 -25.01 -13.26 -2.19
CA GLY A 133 -24.72 -14.50 -1.47
C GLY A 133 -24.08 -14.29 -0.10
N ILE A 134 -24.00 -15.39 0.65
CA ILE A 134 -23.32 -15.48 1.95
C ILE A 134 -22.40 -16.70 1.92
N SER A 135 -21.12 -16.49 2.19
CA SER A 135 -20.12 -17.53 2.30
C SER A 135 -19.59 -17.62 3.74
N LEU A 136 -19.31 -18.84 4.21
CA LEU A 136 -18.84 -19.16 5.56
C LEU A 136 -17.49 -19.86 5.50
N SER A 137 -16.64 -19.67 6.52
CA SER A 137 -15.53 -20.60 6.77
C SER A 137 -16.03 -21.91 7.37
N GLY A 138 -15.26 -23.00 7.21
CA GLY A 138 -15.63 -24.31 7.73
C GLY A 138 -15.81 -24.31 9.25
N LYS A 139 -14.94 -23.62 9.99
CA LYS A 139 -15.08 -23.43 11.44
C LYS A 139 -16.38 -22.72 11.81
N PHE A 140 -16.77 -21.73 11.03
CA PHE A 140 -18.01 -21.00 11.25
C PHE A 140 -19.22 -21.90 10.96
N HIS A 141 -19.22 -22.61 9.82
CA HIS A 141 -20.23 -23.58 9.45
C HIS A 141 -20.44 -24.65 10.53
N ASP A 142 -19.36 -25.24 11.04
CA ASP A 142 -19.42 -26.29 12.06
C ASP A 142 -20.15 -25.83 13.33
N GLU A 143 -20.04 -24.54 13.67
CA GLU A 143 -20.65 -23.95 14.87
C GLU A 143 -22.14 -23.60 14.69
N VAL A 144 -22.62 -23.43 13.44
CA VAL A 144 -24.00 -22.98 13.14
C VAL A 144 -24.87 -24.03 12.46
N CYS A 145 -24.30 -25.00 11.74
CA CYS A 145 -25.03 -25.93 10.85
C CYS A 145 -26.09 -26.79 11.55
N ARG A 146 -25.96 -27.01 12.87
CA ARG A 146 -26.93 -27.78 13.67
C ARG A 146 -27.93 -26.92 14.44
N LYS A 147 -27.74 -25.61 14.43
CA LYS A 147 -28.48 -24.65 15.28
C LYS A 147 -29.53 -23.86 14.51
N LEU A 148 -29.44 -23.84 13.19
CA LEU A 148 -30.31 -23.07 12.30
C LEU A 148 -30.86 -23.97 11.20
N ASP A 149 -32.12 -23.73 10.82
CA ASP A 149 -32.76 -24.39 9.68
C ASP A 149 -32.35 -23.68 8.38
N LEU A 150 -31.06 -23.76 8.06
CA LEU A 150 -30.45 -23.22 6.86
C LEU A 150 -29.78 -24.35 6.09
N SER A 151 -29.83 -24.28 4.76
CA SER A 151 -29.13 -25.24 3.90
C SER A 151 -27.80 -24.64 3.44
N TYR A 152 -26.78 -25.50 3.30
CA TYR A 152 -25.43 -25.09 2.94
C TYR A 152 -24.89 -25.94 1.79
N VAL A 153 -24.12 -25.33 0.88
CA VAL A 153 -23.36 -26.02 -0.17
C VAL A 153 -21.89 -25.94 0.16
N ASN A 154 -21.22 -27.09 0.23
CA ASN A 154 -19.77 -27.15 0.43
C ASN A 154 -19.07 -26.70 -0.86
N MET A 155 -18.30 -25.62 -0.76
CA MET A 155 -17.55 -25.04 -1.87
C MET A 155 -16.11 -25.56 -1.93
N GLY A 156 -15.72 -26.42 -0.99
CA GLY A 156 -14.40 -27.02 -0.90
C GLY A 156 -13.37 -26.11 -0.29
N VAL A 157 -12.12 -26.59 -0.33
CA VAL A 157 -10.96 -25.87 0.18
C VAL A 157 -10.59 -24.77 -0.81
N GLN A 158 -10.62 -23.52 -0.33
CA GLN A 158 -10.19 -22.35 -1.09
C GLN A 158 -8.83 -21.88 -0.56
N GLU A 159 -7.86 -21.79 -1.46
CA GLU A 159 -6.61 -21.07 -1.21
C GLU A 159 -6.87 -19.58 -1.37
N MET A 160 -6.47 -18.79 -0.37
CA MET A 160 -6.75 -17.36 -0.32
C MET A 160 -5.43 -16.61 -0.14
N LYS A 161 -5.25 -15.55 -0.93
CA LYS A 161 -4.04 -14.72 -0.89
C LYS A 161 -3.74 -14.24 0.54
N ASN A 162 -2.52 -14.48 1.00
CA ASN A 162 -1.99 -14.11 2.32
C ASN A 162 -2.61 -14.84 3.53
N ILE A 163 -3.25 -16.00 3.33
CA ILE A 163 -3.71 -16.89 4.42
C ILE A 163 -2.93 -18.21 4.31
N SER A 164 -2.06 -18.48 5.29
CA SER A 164 -1.10 -19.59 5.24
C SER A 164 -1.74 -20.98 5.19
N ASN A 165 -3.01 -21.11 5.58
CA ASN A 165 -3.74 -22.37 5.60
C ASN A 165 -4.99 -22.27 4.72
N PRO A 166 -5.15 -23.16 3.73
CA PRO A 166 -6.35 -23.20 2.89
C PRO A 166 -7.62 -23.33 3.75
N VAL A 167 -8.66 -22.57 3.41
CA VAL A 167 -9.91 -22.50 4.19
C VAL A 167 -11.01 -23.22 3.44
N ASN A 168 -11.58 -24.26 4.05
CA ASN A 168 -12.80 -24.88 3.53
C ASN A 168 -13.96 -23.89 3.65
N THR A 169 -14.72 -23.65 2.58
CA THR A 169 -15.83 -22.68 2.57
C THR A 169 -17.18 -23.30 2.24
N PHE A 170 -18.25 -22.65 2.71
CA PHE A 170 -19.63 -23.08 2.48
C PHE A 170 -20.48 -21.90 2.04
N LYS A 171 -21.34 -22.09 1.03
CA LYS A 171 -22.35 -21.11 0.63
C LYS A 171 -23.66 -21.37 1.39
N VAL A 172 -24.28 -20.33 1.93
CA VAL A 172 -25.62 -20.41 2.53
C VAL A 172 -26.69 -20.30 1.44
N LEU A 173 -27.63 -21.24 1.42
CA LEU A 173 -28.77 -21.21 0.51
C LEU A 173 -29.88 -20.34 1.09
N LEU A 174 -30.24 -19.28 0.35
CA LEU A 174 -31.20 -18.26 0.77
C LEU A 174 -32.63 -18.53 0.23
N GLY A 175 -32.87 -19.71 -0.35
CA GLY A 175 -34.19 -20.22 -0.72
C GLY A 175 -34.71 -19.78 -2.09
N HIS A 176 -33.91 -19.07 -2.87
CA HIS A 176 -34.27 -18.58 -4.21
C HIS A 176 -33.37 -19.15 -5.33
N GLU A 177 -32.46 -20.07 -4.98
CA GLU A 177 -31.56 -20.75 -5.92
C GLU A 177 -32.29 -21.82 -6.75
N SER A 178 -32.00 -21.87 -8.05
CA SER A 178 -32.53 -22.87 -8.98
C SER A 178 -32.06 -24.29 -8.58
N GLU A 179 -32.78 -25.34 -8.97
CA GLU A 179 -32.41 -26.74 -8.62
C GLU A 179 -31.00 -27.13 -9.10
N GLU A 180 -30.47 -26.47 -10.14
CA GLU A 180 -29.11 -26.64 -10.65
C GLU A 180 -28.03 -26.03 -9.74
N GLU A 181 -28.31 -24.91 -9.05
CA GLU A 181 -27.39 -24.26 -8.10
C GLU A 181 -27.27 -25.01 -6.76
N LYS A 182 -28.22 -25.91 -6.47
CA LYS A 182 -28.23 -26.73 -5.24
C LYS A 182 -27.31 -27.96 -5.32
N GLN A 183 -26.81 -28.32 -6.51
CA GLN A 183 -26.10 -29.60 -6.74
C GLN A 183 -24.74 -29.48 -7.46
N ALA A 184 -24.30 -28.31 -7.92
CA ALA A 184 -23.09 -28.19 -8.72
C ALA A 184 -21.81 -27.97 -7.89
N PRO A 185 -20.75 -28.80 -8.05
CA PRO A 185 -19.37 -28.36 -7.78
C PRO A 185 -18.93 -27.34 -8.84
N PRO A 186 -18.01 -26.41 -8.54
CA PRO A 186 -17.61 -25.35 -9.46
C PRO A 186 -16.62 -25.90 -10.48
N ASP A 187 -17.08 -26.72 -11.41
CA ASP A 187 -16.25 -27.10 -12.57
C ASP A 187 -17.10 -27.32 -13.83
N SER A 188 -17.99 -26.37 -14.11
CA SER A 188 -18.63 -26.24 -15.43
C SER A 188 -19.46 -24.96 -15.52
N ALA A 189 -18.80 -23.83 -15.71
CA ALA A 189 -19.42 -22.63 -16.29
C ALA A 189 -18.41 -21.90 -17.18
N LYS A 190 -17.91 -22.60 -18.20
CA LYS A 190 -17.36 -21.93 -19.38
C LYS A 190 -18.52 -21.51 -20.28
N THR A 191 -18.46 -20.25 -20.69
CA THR A 191 -19.05 -19.60 -21.87
C THR A 191 -20.33 -18.79 -21.66
N SER A 192 -20.16 -17.49 -21.36
CA SER A 192 -20.69 -16.42 -22.23
C SER A 192 -20.15 -15.02 -21.85
N GLN A 193 -19.17 -14.58 -22.64
CA GLN A 193 -18.89 -13.22 -23.14
C GLN A 193 -18.55 -12.05 -22.18
N GLN A 194 -17.26 -11.66 -22.29
CA GLN A 194 -16.63 -10.32 -22.25
C GLN A 194 -16.41 -9.59 -20.90
N ALA A 195 -15.19 -9.72 -20.37
CA ALA A 195 -14.14 -8.69 -20.37
C ALA A 195 -12.77 -9.39 -20.32
N PRO A 196 -11.67 -8.86 -20.88
CA PRO A 196 -10.39 -9.54 -20.86
C PRO A 196 -9.82 -9.48 -19.43
N GLU A 197 -9.91 -10.59 -18.71
CA GLU A 197 -9.10 -10.81 -17.52
C GLU A 197 -7.65 -10.92 -17.96
N THR A 198 -6.88 -9.89 -17.65
CA THR A 198 -5.42 -9.93 -17.70
C THR A 198 -4.97 -11.03 -16.74
N THR A 199 -4.52 -12.16 -17.30
CA THR A 199 -3.82 -13.21 -16.54
C THR A 199 -2.48 -12.65 -16.07
N VAL A 200 -2.48 -11.97 -14.93
CA VAL A 200 -1.25 -11.79 -14.14
C VAL A 200 -1.07 -13.10 -13.36
N ALA A 201 0.11 -13.70 -13.50
CA ALA A 201 0.48 -14.93 -12.81
C ALA A 201 0.15 -14.85 -11.32
N ALA A 202 -0.53 -15.87 -10.81
CA ALA A 202 -1.22 -15.87 -9.52
C ALA A 202 -0.31 -15.87 -8.26
N ASP A 203 0.95 -15.43 -8.35
CA ASP A 203 1.93 -15.56 -7.26
C ASP A 203 2.89 -14.35 -7.09
N SER A 204 2.75 -13.26 -7.88
CA SER A 204 3.64 -12.08 -7.78
C SER A 204 2.98 -10.89 -7.10
N LYS A 205 3.77 -10.09 -6.37
CA LYS A 205 3.33 -8.79 -5.84
C LYS A 205 2.98 -7.86 -7.01
N PRO A 206 1.94 -7.00 -6.87
CA PRO A 206 1.69 -5.96 -7.85
C PRO A 206 2.92 -5.08 -8.06
N ARG A 207 3.38 -4.97 -9.30
CA ARG A 207 4.49 -4.09 -9.70
C ARG A 207 3.93 -2.74 -10.13
N LEU A 208 4.37 -1.69 -9.44
CA LEU A 208 3.98 -0.29 -9.65
C LEU A 208 5.20 0.50 -10.15
N ILE A 209 4.97 1.43 -11.07
CA ILE A 209 5.92 2.51 -11.38
C ILE A 209 5.21 3.85 -11.23
N VAL A 210 5.89 4.82 -10.61
CA VAL A 210 5.42 6.21 -10.57
C VAL A 210 6.29 7.00 -11.52
N LEU A 211 5.72 7.37 -12.67
CA LEU A 211 6.45 8.15 -13.68
C LEU A 211 6.57 9.62 -13.23
N PRO A 212 7.59 10.34 -13.72
CA PRO A 212 7.75 11.77 -13.44
C PRO A 212 6.47 12.55 -13.74
N PHE A 213 6.01 13.33 -12.78
CA PHE A 213 4.82 14.15 -12.98
C PHE A 213 5.14 15.33 -13.88
N ARG A 214 4.18 15.68 -14.74
CA ARG A 214 4.32 16.84 -15.62
C ARG A 214 4.36 18.12 -14.80
N ASN A 215 5.45 18.89 -14.92
CA ASN A 215 5.49 20.25 -14.41
C ASN A 215 4.62 21.16 -15.30
N LEU A 216 3.55 21.71 -14.73
CA LEU A 216 2.64 22.64 -15.42
C LEU A 216 2.84 24.09 -14.96
N ASN A 217 4.00 24.39 -14.38
CA ASN A 217 4.45 25.73 -14.00
C ASN A 217 5.09 26.43 -15.21
N ASN A 218 4.97 27.76 -15.25
CA ASN A 218 5.60 28.58 -16.30
C ASN A 218 7.02 29.05 -15.90
N VAL A 219 7.66 28.38 -14.94
CA VAL A 219 8.99 28.74 -14.41
C VAL A 219 9.81 27.46 -14.31
N GLU A 220 10.85 27.34 -15.14
CA GLU A 220 11.77 26.18 -15.20
C GLU A 220 12.51 25.94 -13.88
N ASP A 221 12.68 26.98 -13.05
CA ASP A 221 13.44 26.94 -11.79
C ASP A 221 12.79 26.10 -10.67
N ASN A 222 11.65 25.44 -10.93
CA ASN A 222 10.90 24.62 -9.96
C ASN A 222 10.82 23.14 -10.31
N ASP A 223 11.53 22.64 -11.32
CA ASP A 223 11.52 21.22 -11.67
C ASP A 223 11.99 20.34 -10.51
N PHE A 224 13.02 20.77 -9.77
CA PHE A 224 13.52 20.07 -8.58
C PHE A 224 12.43 19.84 -7.52
N LEU A 225 11.45 20.76 -7.41
CA LEU A 225 10.38 20.68 -6.43
C LEU A 225 9.37 19.59 -6.85
N VAL A 226 8.98 19.60 -8.12
CA VAL A 226 8.07 18.60 -8.68
C VAL A 226 8.69 17.22 -8.59
N ASP A 227 9.93 17.09 -9.05
CA ASP A 227 10.69 15.85 -9.03
C ASP A 227 10.89 15.33 -7.61
N GLY A 228 11.24 16.22 -6.66
CA GLY A 228 11.39 15.88 -5.25
C GLY A 228 10.11 15.37 -4.60
N ILE A 229 8.95 15.99 -4.90
CA ILE A 229 7.65 15.52 -4.40
C ILE A 229 7.34 14.13 -4.94
N VAL A 230 7.61 13.87 -6.23
CA VAL A 230 7.39 12.55 -6.85
C VAL A 230 8.35 11.51 -6.26
N GLU A 231 9.60 11.88 -6.01
CA GLU A 231 10.58 11.02 -5.36
C GLU A 231 10.16 10.63 -3.94
N ASP A 232 9.56 11.55 -3.19
CA ASP A 232 9.01 11.25 -1.86
C ASP A 232 7.81 10.30 -1.93
N ILE A 233 6.93 10.46 -2.93
CA ILE A 233 5.84 9.50 -3.17
C ILE A 233 6.39 8.11 -3.48
N ILE A 234 7.39 7.99 -4.35
CA ILE A 234 8.08 6.71 -4.65
C ILE A 234 8.69 6.13 -3.38
N THR A 235 9.33 6.97 -2.58
CA THR A 235 9.95 6.59 -1.31
C THR A 235 8.91 6.00 -0.36
N GLU A 236 7.75 6.62 -0.21
CA GLU A 236 6.71 6.07 0.67
C GLU A 236 6.10 4.77 0.13
N PHE A 237 5.94 4.61 -1.19
CA PHE A 237 5.54 3.32 -1.77
C PHE A 237 6.59 2.22 -1.56
N SER A 238 7.88 2.57 -1.58
CA SER A 238 8.96 1.56 -1.46
C SER A 238 8.96 0.82 -0.13
N ARG A 239 8.41 1.46 0.90
CA ARG A 239 8.28 0.90 2.24
C ARG A 239 7.15 -0.13 2.37
N ILE A 240 6.37 -0.33 1.31
CA ILE A 240 5.18 -1.18 1.34
C ILE A 240 5.52 -2.57 0.83
N ASN A 241 5.54 -3.53 1.75
CA ASN A 241 6.02 -4.89 1.48
C ASN A 241 5.12 -5.69 0.52
N SER A 242 3.88 -5.26 0.31
CA SER A 242 2.89 -5.99 -0.47
C SER A 242 2.85 -5.65 -1.94
N ILE A 243 3.56 -4.58 -2.33
CA ILE A 243 3.81 -4.21 -3.71
C ILE A 243 5.31 -4.25 -3.97
N GLU A 244 5.65 -4.23 -5.25
CA GLU A 244 6.99 -3.92 -5.72
C GLU A 244 6.92 -2.58 -6.45
N ILE A 245 7.76 -1.63 -6.07
CA ILE A 245 7.85 -0.33 -6.73
C ILE A 245 9.12 -0.29 -7.56
N ILE A 246 9.02 0.15 -8.81
CA ILE A 246 10.20 0.44 -9.63
C ILE A 246 10.87 1.70 -9.10
N SER A 247 12.20 1.66 -9.08
CA SER A 247 13.02 2.73 -8.54
C SER A 247 12.74 4.09 -9.19
N ARG A 248 13.09 5.14 -8.44
CA ARG A 248 13.19 6.50 -8.99
C ARG A 248 14.12 6.57 -10.19
N ASN A 249 15.29 5.93 -10.14
CA ASN A 249 16.30 6.03 -11.20
C ASN A 249 15.75 5.52 -12.55
N THR A 250 15.20 4.31 -12.55
CA THR A 250 14.52 3.73 -13.72
C THR A 250 13.33 4.59 -14.15
N ALA A 251 12.45 5.00 -13.24
CA ALA A 251 11.27 5.80 -13.60
C ALA A 251 11.64 7.16 -14.23
N PHE A 252 12.65 7.83 -13.70
CA PHE A 252 13.11 9.13 -14.19
C PHE A 252 13.92 9.04 -15.48
N SER A 253 14.40 7.85 -15.85
CA SER A 253 14.98 7.63 -17.19
C SER A 253 13.96 7.87 -18.32
N PHE A 254 12.65 7.87 -18.02
CA PHE A 254 11.56 8.18 -18.96
C PHE A 254 11.17 9.67 -18.97
N LYS A 255 11.78 10.52 -18.13
CA LYS A 255 11.49 11.95 -18.12
C LYS A 255 11.77 12.56 -19.50
N GLU A 256 10.87 13.42 -19.97
CA GLU A 256 10.94 14.11 -21.28
C GLU A 256 10.98 13.21 -22.53
N LYS A 257 10.77 11.90 -22.37
CA LYS A 257 10.62 10.97 -23.51
C LYS A 257 9.14 10.82 -23.87
N GLU A 258 8.87 10.44 -25.11
CA GLU A 258 7.54 9.91 -25.45
C GLU A 258 7.38 8.55 -24.77
N ILE A 259 6.34 8.46 -23.93
CA ILE A 259 6.09 7.31 -23.06
C ILE A 259 4.99 6.47 -23.71
N ASP A 260 5.32 5.24 -24.10
CA ASP A 260 4.33 4.21 -24.37
C ASP A 260 4.17 3.33 -23.12
N ASN A 261 3.08 3.58 -22.39
CA ASN A 261 2.76 2.87 -21.15
C ASN A 261 2.69 1.35 -21.34
N ALA A 262 2.19 0.87 -22.49
CA ALA A 262 2.08 -0.56 -22.76
C ALA A 262 3.46 -1.17 -23.03
N GLN A 263 4.35 -0.43 -23.71
CA GLN A 263 5.72 -0.87 -23.93
C GLN A 263 6.50 -0.96 -22.61
N ILE A 264 6.46 0.10 -21.79
CA ILE A 264 7.15 0.11 -20.48
C ILE A 264 6.65 -1.03 -19.59
N ALA A 265 5.33 -1.26 -19.59
CA ALA A 265 4.76 -2.34 -18.82
C ALA A 265 5.22 -3.72 -19.27
N ALA A 266 5.31 -3.95 -20.59
CA ALA A 266 5.82 -5.20 -21.14
C ALA A 266 7.32 -5.38 -20.87
N GLU A 267 8.11 -4.30 -20.96
CA GLU A 267 9.57 -4.34 -20.80
C GLU A 267 9.99 -4.65 -19.37
N PHE A 268 9.32 -4.04 -18.37
CA PHE A 268 9.70 -4.18 -16.95
C PHE A 268 8.71 -5.00 -16.12
N GLY A 269 7.70 -5.61 -16.75
CA GLY A 269 6.70 -6.42 -16.05
C GLY A 269 5.79 -5.61 -15.12
N ILE A 270 5.46 -4.37 -15.49
CA ILE A 270 4.67 -3.45 -14.66
C ILE A 270 3.19 -3.80 -14.75
N ASN A 271 2.53 -3.89 -13.59
CA ASN A 271 1.10 -4.10 -13.54
C ASN A 271 0.32 -2.79 -13.51
N PHE A 272 0.90 -1.74 -12.91
CA PHE A 272 0.23 -0.46 -12.71
C PHE A 272 1.19 0.72 -12.91
N ILE A 273 0.69 1.78 -13.55
CA ILE A 273 1.45 3.01 -13.78
C ILE A 273 0.72 4.18 -13.12
N ALA A 274 1.41 4.85 -12.20
CA ALA A 274 0.98 6.12 -11.65
C ALA A 274 1.61 7.28 -12.45
N THR A 275 0.77 8.18 -12.93
CA THR A 275 1.17 9.40 -13.63
C THR A 275 0.49 10.61 -12.99
N GLY A 276 0.94 11.81 -13.33
CA GLY A 276 0.37 13.00 -12.73
C GLY A 276 0.90 14.31 -13.28
N SER A 277 0.44 15.39 -12.66
CA SER A 277 0.91 16.74 -12.95
C SER A 277 0.90 17.59 -11.70
N ILE A 278 1.89 18.46 -11.56
CA ILE A 278 1.96 19.43 -10.46
C ILE A 278 1.96 20.84 -11.05
N ARG A 279 1.15 21.71 -10.44
CA ARG A 279 1.16 23.15 -10.68
C ARG A 279 1.19 23.89 -9.34
N SER A 280 2.21 24.70 -9.13
CA SER A 280 2.37 25.62 -8.03
C SER A 280 2.17 27.07 -8.48
N SER A 281 1.47 27.87 -7.69
CA SER A 281 1.36 29.32 -7.89
C SER A 281 1.32 30.02 -6.53
N GLY A 282 2.39 30.74 -6.19
CA GLY A 282 2.60 31.25 -4.83
C GLY A 282 2.58 30.10 -3.82
N ASN A 283 1.81 30.24 -2.74
CA ASN A 283 1.64 29.19 -1.72
C ASN A 283 0.59 28.11 -2.10
N ARG A 284 0.03 28.10 -3.32
CA ARG A 284 -1.01 27.13 -3.71
C ARG A 284 -0.39 26.06 -4.60
N ILE A 285 -0.69 24.80 -4.29
CA ILE A 285 -0.27 23.65 -5.09
C ILE A 285 -1.49 22.86 -5.55
N ARG A 286 -1.46 22.49 -6.83
CA ARG A 286 -2.41 21.58 -7.46
C ARG A 286 -1.67 20.35 -7.93
N ILE A 287 -2.06 19.20 -7.39
CA ILE A 287 -1.51 17.90 -7.78
C ILE A 287 -2.65 17.08 -8.37
N SER A 288 -2.48 16.58 -9.59
CA SER A 288 -3.36 15.59 -10.19
C SER A 288 -2.60 14.28 -10.29
N VAL A 289 -3.19 13.18 -9.83
CA VAL A 289 -2.58 11.85 -9.90
C VAL A 289 -3.58 10.89 -10.53
N GLU A 290 -3.09 9.98 -11.36
CA GLU A 290 -3.86 8.94 -11.99
C GLU A 290 -3.09 7.62 -11.93
N LEU A 291 -3.77 6.56 -11.53
CA LEU A 291 -3.32 5.18 -11.53
C LEU A 291 -3.99 4.45 -12.69
N THR A 292 -3.20 3.83 -13.55
CA THR A 292 -3.67 3.16 -14.77
C THR A 292 -3.24 1.71 -14.83
N ASP A 293 -4.08 0.85 -15.42
CA ASP A 293 -3.66 -0.45 -15.94
C ASP A 293 -3.12 -0.23 -17.37
N PRO A 294 -1.80 -0.38 -17.61
CA PRO A 294 -1.19 -0.14 -18.90
C PRO A 294 -1.59 -1.18 -19.97
N THR A 295 -2.10 -2.34 -19.58
CA THR A 295 -2.52 -3.40 -20.51
C THR A 295 -3.86 -3.06 -21.16
N SER A 296 -4.82 -2.59 -20.36
CA SER A 296 -6.14 -2.17 -20.84
C SER A 296 -6.20 -0.69 -21.21
N GLY A 297 -5.24 0.13 -20.75
CA GLY A 297 -5.27 1.58 -20.85
C GLY A 297 -6.32 2.23 -19.95
N SER A 298 -6.90 1.49 -19.01
CA SER A 298 -7.99 1.97 -18.16
C SER A 298 -7.47 2.74 -16.94
N SER A 299 -8.19 3.81 -16.60
CA SER A 299 -7.99 4.56 -15.35
C SER A 299 -8.62 3.79 -14.19
N ILE A 300 -7.81 3.38 -13.22
CA ILE A 300 -8.25 2.63 -12.03
C ILE A 300 -8.68 3.60 -10.94
N TRP A 301 -7.91 4.68 -10.79
CA TRP A 301 -8.15 5.72 -9.81
C TRP A 301 -7.54 7.01 -10.32
N SER A 302 -8.24 8.13 -10.15
CA SER A 302 -7.67 9.45 -10.38
C SER A 302 -8.20 10.41 -9.33
N GLU A 303 -7.35 11.34 -8.93
CA GLU A 303 -7.74 12.38 -7.99
C GLU A 303 -6.95 13.66 -8.21
N ARG A 304 -7.57 14.77 -7.81
CA ARG A 304 -6.98 16.09 -7.85
C ARG A 304 -7.05 16.76 -6.49
N TYR A 305 -5.90 17.24 -6.06
CA TYR A 305 -5.68 17.96 -4.81
C TYR A 305 -5.45 19.43 -5.12
N ASP A 306 -6.23 20.30 -4.48
CA ASP A 306 -6.08 21.75 -4.51
C ASP A 306 -5.81 22.20 -3.06
N ARG A 307 -4.54 22.45 -2.72
CA ARG A 307 -4.04 22.67 -1.36
C ARG A 307 -3.03 23.81 -1.27
N THR A 308 -2.50 24.09 -0.08
CA THR A 308 -1.34 24.97 0.08
C THR A 308 -0.04 24.16 0.03
N MET A 309 1.10 24.82 -0.14
CA MET A 309 2.41 24.17 -0.08
C MET A 309 2.69 23.58 1.31
N GLU A 310 2.12 24.18 2.36
CA GLU A 310 2.21 23.71 3.74
C GLU A 310 1.57 22.31 3.91
N ASP A 311 0.53 22.00 3.14
CA ASP A 311 -0.16 20.71 3.19
C ASP A 311 0.53 19.63 2.33
N VAL A 312 1.70 19.91 1.71
CA VAL A 312 2.30 19.01 0.69
C VAL A 312 2.56 17.61 1.23
N PHE A 313 2.99 17.49 2.49
CA PHE A 313 3.25 16.22 3.15
C PHE A 313 1.97 15.42 3.39
N GLU A 314 0.88 16.09 3.79
CA GLU A 314 -0.42 15.44 3.96
C GLU A 314 -0.96 14.92 2.62
N VAL A 315 -0.74 15.68 1.54
CA VAL A 315 -1.15 15.27 0.19
C VAL A 315 -0.34 14.07 -0.30
N GLN A 316 0.97 14.02 -0.05
CA GLN A 316 1.81 12.85 -0.37
C GLN A 316 1.28 11.60 0.35
N ASP A 317 1.05 11.70 1.66
CA ASP A 317 0.47 10.63 2.48
C ASP A 317 -0.91 10.19 1.96
N GLU A 318 -1.74 11.14 1.54
CA GLU A 318 -3.06 10.87 1.00
C GLU A 318 -3.03 10.15 -0.35
N ILE A 319 -2.12 10.56 -1.25
CA ILE A 319 -1.89 9.90 -2.53
C ILE A 319 -1.48 8.45 -2.32
N VAL A 320 -0.44 8.20 -1.51
CA VAL A 320 0.07 6.85 -1.26
C VAL A 320 -1.04 5.95 -0.70
N ARG A 321 -1.74 6.42 0.33
CA ARG A 321 -2.85 5.67 0.94
C ARG A 321 -3.96 5.35 -0.04
N LYS A 322 -4.41 6.31 -0.84
CA LYS A 322 -5.54 6.10 -1.77
C LYS A 322 -5.16 5.20 -2.95
N VAL A 323 -3.95 5.33 -3.48
CA VAL A 323 -3.42 4.41 -4.48
C VAL A 323 -3.31 3.00 -3.92
N MET A 324 -2.80 2.82 -2.70
CA MET A 324 -2.76 1.48 -2.09
C MET A 324 -4.15 0.89 -1.87
N VAL A 325 -5.11 1.69 -1.39
CA VAL A 325 -6.50 1.24 -1.27
C VAL A 325 -7.06 0.77 -2.62
N ALA A 326 -6.72 1.46 -3.72
CA ALA A 326 -7.11 1.05 -5.07
C ALA A 326 -6.40 -0.23 -5.55
N LEU A 327 -5.13 -0.44 -5.17
CA LEU A 327 -4.31 -1.58 -5.65
C LEU A 327 -4.52 -2.88 -4.87
N VAL A 328 -4.52 -2.82 -3.54
CA VAL A 328 -4.43 -4.00 -2.66
C VAL A 328 -5.58 -4.07 -1.64
N GLY A 329 -6.42 -3.03 -1.58
CA GLY A 329 -7.48 -2.89 -0.60
C GLY A 329 -6.97 -2.40 0.77
N LYS A 330 -7.87 -2.30 1.75
CA LYS A 330 -7.61 -1.62 3.05
C LYS A 330 -6.70 -2.39 4.02
N LEU A 331 -6.32 -3.63 3.70
CA LEU A 331 -5.78 -4.61 4.65
C LEU A 331 -4.31 -4.35 5.07
N GLU A 332 -3.57 -3.55 4.32
CA GLU A 332 -2.11 -3.40 4.48
C GLU A 332 -1.66 -2.05 5.06
N MET A 333 -2.57 -1.11 5.25
CA MET A 333 -2.25 0.24 5.75
C MET A 333 -1.82 0.26 7.23
N ALA A 334 -2.07 -0.80 8.00
CA ALA A 334 -1.79 -0.86 9.44
C ALA A 334 -0.28 -0.95 9.78
N GLY A 335 0.56 -1.35 8.81
CA GLY A 335 2.03 -1.32 8.95
C GLY A 335 2.64 0.06 8.67
N LEU A 336 1.95 0.92 7.91
CA LEU A 336 2.47 2.20 7.44
C LEU A 336 2.51 3.28 8.55
N GLU A 337 1.48 3.32 9.40
CA GLU A 337 1.31 4.38 10.41
C GLU A 337 2.31 4.28 11.59
N ARG A 338 2.91 3.11 11.83
CA ARG A 338 3.79 2.87 12.98
C ARG A 338 5.27 3.20 12.72
N ALA A 339 5.64 3.44 11.46
CA ALA A 339 7.02 3.66 11.05
C ALA A 339 7.20 4.95 10.25
N LYS A 340 6.21 5.86 10.18
CA LYS A 340 6.33 7.08 9.36
C LYS A 340 7.60 7.85 9.72
N ARG A 341 8.38 8.17 8.70
CA ARG A 341 9.46 9.15 8.84
C ARG A 341 8.85 10.49 9.21
N LYS A 342 9.59 11.29 9.96
CA LYS A 342 9.18 12.65 10.30
C LYS A 342 9.66 13.61 9.22
N PRO A 343 8.78 14.11 8.34
CA PRO A 343 9.16 15.23 7.47
C PRO A 343 9.45 16.48 8.32
N THR A 344 10.22 17.41 7.78
CA THR A 344 10.37 18.74 8.39
C THR A 344 9.05 19.51 8.28
N GLU A 345 8.69 20.26 9.32
CA GLU A 345 7.58 21.21 9.26
C GLU A 345 7.99 22.56 8.64
N ASN A 346 9.29 22.74 8.33
CA ASN A 346 9.83 23.98 7.77
C ASN A 346 9.98 23.85 6.25
N LEU A 347 9.08 24.49 5.51
CA LEU A 347 9.06 24.45 4.04
C LEU A 347 10.36 24.96 3.40
N THR A 348 11.03 25.95 3.97
CA THR A 348 12.29 26.45 3.43
C THR A 348 13.41 25.42 3.61
N SER A 349 13.46 24.74 4.75
CA SER A 349 14.36 23.60 4.96
C SER A 349 14.07 22.48 3.97
N TYR A 350 12.79 22.19 3.72
CA TYR A 350 12.35 21.19 2.75
C TYR A 350 12.76 21.53 1.32
N GLU A 351 12.56 22.77 0.86
CA GLU A 351 12.99 23.20 -0.47
C GLU A 351 14.51 23.05 -0.66
N TYR A 352 15.31 23.42 0.33
CA TYR A 352 16.75 23.21 0.30
C TYR A 352 17.13 21.73 0.29
N LEU A 353 16.42 20.88 1.04
CA LEU A 353 16.60 19.43 1.02
C LEU A 353 16.35 18.87 -0.39
N LEU A 354 15.25 19.25 -1.05
CA LEU A 354 14.94 18.80 -2.40
C LEU A 354 15.97 19.26 -3.42
N ARG A 355 16.46 20.51 -3.32
CA ARG A 355 17.58 20.98 -4.16
C ARG A 355 18.85 20.18 -3.92
N GLY A 356 19.16 19.86 -2.67
CA GLY A 356 20.29 19.02 -2.31
C GLY A 356 20.23 17.65 -2.99
N ARG A 357 19.04 17.02 -2.98
CA ARG A 357 18.79 15.74 -3.66
C ARG A 357 18.90 15.85 -5.17
N ASP A 358 18.33 16.88 -5.78
CA ASP A 358 18.48 17.13 -7.23
C ASP A 358 19.95 17.19 -7.64
N PHE A 359 20.77 17.95 -6.89
CA PHE A 359 22.21 18.03 -7.16
C PHE A 359 22.94 16.72 -6.92
N HIS A 360 22.58 15.96 -5.86
CA HIS A 360 23.14 14.64 -5.57
C HIS A 360 22.92 13.66 -6.74
N HIS A 361 21.74 13.70 -7.34
CA HIS A 361 21.37 12.84 -8.47
C HIS A 361 22.08 13.20 -9.78
N LYS A 362 22.93 14.24 -9.81
CA LYS A 362 23.75 14.58 -11.00
C LYS A 362 25.03 13.77 -11.10
N PHE A 363 25.42 13.03 -10.05
CA PHE A 363 26.63 12.19 -10.01
C PHE A 363 27.86 12.89 -10.61
N SER A 364 28.15 14.09 -10.12
CA SER A 364 29.28 14.90 -10.59
C SER A 364 29.92 15.65 -9.44
N LYS A 365 31.17 16.10 -9.63
CA LYS A 365 31.88 16.88 -8.62
C LYS A 365 31.12 18.14 -8.21
N ASP A 366 30.70 18.94 -9.19
CA ASP A 366 29.94 20.17 -8.94
C ASP A 366 28.56 19.86 -8.31
N GLY A 367 27.94 18.74 -8.71
CA GLY A 367 26.71 18.23 -8.12
C GLY A 367 26.86 17.91 -6.63
N VAL A 368 27.88 17.13 -6.23
CA VAL A 368 28.13 16.83 -4.81
C VAL A 368 28.37 18.09 -3.99
N LEU A 369 29.20 19.01 -4.48
CA LEU A 369 29.49 20.25 -3.75
C LEU A 369 28.24 21.13 -3.59
N SER A 370 27.44 21.25 -4.64
CA SER A 370 26.17 21.98 -4.60
C SER A 370 25.13 21.29 -3.71
N ALA A 371 25.11 19.95 -3.69
CA ALA A 371 24.26 19.18 -2.81
C ALA A 371 24.58 19.47 -1.35
N LEU A 372 25.87 19.40 -0.97
CA LEU A 372 26.33 19.70 0.38
C LEU A 372 25.97 21.12 0.80
N GLU A 373 26.15 22.12 -0.07
CA GLU A 373 25.78 23.51 0.22
C GLU A 373 24.27 23.65 0.51
N MET A 374 23.41 23.04 -0.31
CA MET A 374 21.96 23.11 -0.09
C MET A 374 21.54 22.35 1.17
N LEU A 375 22.15 21.20 1.45
CA LEU A 375 21.87 20.41 2.65
C LEU A 375 22.31 21.13 3.93
N ASP A 376 23.42 21.89 3.88
CA ASP A 376 23.83 22.77 4.97
C ASP A 376 22.80 23.88 5.20
N LYS A 377 22.31 24.54 4.16
CA LYS A 377 21.23 25.54 4.29
C LYS A 377 19.94 24.94 4.84
N SER A 378 19.62 23.71 4.46
CA SER A 378 18.48 22.96 4.97
C SER A 378 18.60 22.75 6.49
N ILE A 379 19.77 22.32 6.96
CA ILE A 379 20.09 22.11 8.38
C ILE A 379 20.12 23.43 9.16
N GLU A 380 20.71 24.48 8.61
CA GLU A 380 20.74 25.81 9.24
C GLU A 380 19.34 26.37 9.45
N THR A 381 18.45 26.12 8.49
CA THR A 381 17.07 26.60 8.51
C THR A 381 16.18 25.79 9.45
N ASP A 382 16.41 24.47 9.54
CA ASP A 382 15.76 23.59 10.52
C ASP A 382 16.75 22.53 11.05
N PRO A 383 17.36 22.79 12.23
CA PRO A 383 18.27 21.84 12.87
C PRO A 383 17.62 20.52 13.31
N ASN A 384 16.29 20.39 13.21
CA ASN A 384 15.56 19.17 13.51
C ASN A 384 15.20 18.36 12.25
N ASN A 385 15.60 18.81 11.05
CA ASN A 385 15.38 18.07 9.81
C ASN A 385 16.34 16.87 9.71
N ALA A 386 15.91 15.71 10.21
CA ALA A 386 16.69 14.47 10.19
C ALA A 386 17.15 14.07 8.77
N GLN A 387 16.29 14.25 7.76
CA GLN A 387 16.57 13.86 6.39
C GLN A 387 17.71 14.69 5.78
N ALA A 388 17.82 15.97 6.12
CA ALA A 388 18.91 16.81 5.64
C ALA A 388 20.29 16.32 6.13
N TYR A 389 20.37 15.89 7.39
CA TYR A 389 21.58 15.24 7.92
C TYR A 389 21.87 13.91 7.22
N ALA A 390 20.87 13.06 7.01
CA ALA A 390 21.03 11.77 6.33
C ALA A 390 21.51 11.94 4.87
N TRP A 391 20.90 12.84 4.11
CA TRP A 391 21.30 13.14 2.74
C TRP A 391 22.67 13.83 2.66
N LYS A 392 23.07 14.59 3.68
CA LYS A 392 24.44 15.15 3.75
C LYS A 392 25.45 14.02 3.91
N ALA A 393 25.21 13.08 4.83
CA ALA A 393 26.05 11.90 4.98
C ALA A 393 26.12 11.07 3.68
N CYS A 394 24.99 10.88 3.00
CA CYS A 394 24.93 10.19 1.71
C CYS A 394 25.78 10.89 0.63
N SER A 395 25.70 12.22 0.54
CA SER A 395 26.45 13.02 -0.43
C SER A 395 27.95 13.02 -0.15
N LEU A 396 28.36 13.04 1.13
CA LEU A 396 29.75 12.86 1.53
C LEU A 396 30.27 11.47 1.09
N GLY A 397 29.49 10.42 1.33
CA GLY A 397 29.82 9.05 0.90
C GLY A 397 29.95 8.91 -0.62
N GLN A 398 29.00 9.47 -1.39
CA GLN A 398 29.08 9.52 -2.86
C GLN A 398 30.33 10.28 -3.32
N GLY A 399 30.63 11.39 -2.66
CA GLY A 399 31.80 12.22 -2.95
C GLY A 399 33.12 11.50 -2.71
N LEU A 400 33.22 10.74 -1.61
CA LEU A 400 34.37 9.89 -1.31
C LEU A 400 34.53 8.75 -2.31
N HIS A 401 33.46 7.97 -2.52
CA HIS A 401 33.50 6.78 -3.37
C HIS A 401 33.91 7.11 -4.81
N ASN A 402 33.42 8.23 -5.36
CA ASN A 402 33.69 8.64 -6.73
C ASN A 402 34.89 9.59 -6.88
N GLY A 403 35.57 9.94 -5.78
CA GLY A 403 36.70 10.88 -5.80
C GLY A 403 36.33 12.32 -6.19
N TYR A 404 35.11 12.75 -5.87
CA TYR A 404 34.62 14.10 -6.13
C TYR A 404 35.00 15.09 -5.02
N ILE A 405 35.29 14.58 -3.82
CA ILE A 405 35.77 15.38 -2.69
C ILE A 405 37.29 15.21 -2.57
N GLU A 406 38.01 16.32 -2.61
CA GLU A 406 39.45 16.39 -2.37
C GLU A 406 39.71 16.66 -0.88
N ALA A 407 39.33 15.72 -0.03
CA ALA A 407 39.53 15.78 1.42
C ALA A 407 40.08 14.45 1.93
N ASP A 408 40.56 14.44 3.18
CA ASP A 408 41.01 13.21 3.81
C ASP A 408 39.85 12.22 3.97
N PHE A 409 40.12 10.94 3.69
CA PHE A 409 39.11 9.90 3.70
C PHE A 409 38.53 9.69 5.10
N ASP A 410 39.40 9.60 6.12
CA ASP A 410 38.99 9.33 7.50
C ASP A 410 38.24 10.53 8.08
N GLU A 411 38.68 11.76 7.78
CA GLU A 411 37.98 12.98 8.22
C GLU A 411 36.56 13.07 7.63
N THR A 412 36.42 12.81 6.33
CA THR A 412 35.13 12.91 5.64
C THR A 412 34.18 11.79 6.08
N LEU A 413 34.70 10.57 6.29
CA LEU A 413 33.93 9.44 6.80
C LEU A 413 33.45 9.70 8.24
N ALA A 414 34.30 10.27 9.09
CA ALA A 414 33.93 10.67 10.45
C ALA A 414 32.87 11.79 10.46
N GLU A 415 32.94 12.75 9.52
CA GLU A 415 31.88 13.75 9.34
C GLU A 415 30.56 13.09 8.93
N GLY A 416 30.58 12.17 7.97
CA GLY A 416 29.41 11.40 7.55
C GLY A 416 28.78 10.63 8.72
N GLN A 417 29.59 9.97 9.54
CA GLN A 417 29.13 9.27 10.74
C GLN A 417 28.50 10.22 11.78
N LYS A 418 29.08 11.41 11.96
CA LYS A 418 28.49 12.43 12.84
C LYS A 418 27.12 12.90 12.33
N MET A 419 27.00 13.12 11.03
CA MET A 419 25.73 13.53 10.41
C MET A 419 24.67 12.44 10.58
N ILE A 420 25.01 11.18 10.33
CA ILE A 420 24.03 10.09 10.43
C ILE A 420 23.60 9.80 11.86
N GLN A 421 24.51 9.93 12.84
CA GLN A 421 24.16 9.82 14.25
C GLN A 421 23.17 10.93 14.64
N LYS A 422 23.40 12.16 14.18
CA LYS A 422 22.49 13.28 14.42
C LYS A 422 21.12 13.05 13.79
N ALA A 423 21.07 12.46 12.59
CA ALA A 423 19.81 12.09 11.93
C ALA A 423 19.03 11.04 12.75
N LEU A 424 19.72 9.98 13.24
CA LEU A 424 19.12 8.95 14.09
C LEU A 424 18.58 9.50 15.41
N ASP A 425 19.29 10.44 16.03
CA ASP A 425 18.86 11.09 17.27
C ASP A 425 17.56 11.90 17.08
N LEU A 426 17.30 12.38 15.85
CA LEU A 426 16.11 13.15 15.49
C LEU A 426 14.95 12.24 15.03
N ASP A 427 15.25 11.22 14.21
CA ASP A 427 14.29 10.23 13.72
C ASP A 427 14.89 8.82 13.64
N GLU A 428 14.57 7.99 14.64
CA GLU A 428 15.00 6.59 14.71
C GLU A 428 14.36 5.67 13.65
N ASN A 429 13.30 6.15 12.99
CA ASN A 429 12.51 5.42 12.01
C ASN A 429 12.85 5.80 10.56
N ASP A 430 13.95 6.52 10.32
CA ASP A 430 14.43 6.74 8.96
C ASP A 430 15.26 5.54 8.46
N PHE A 431 14.75 4.86 7.43
CA PHE A 431 15.46 3.74 6.81
C PHE A 431 16.80 4.19 6.20
N GLU A 432 16.90 5.45 5.76
CA GLU A 432 18.10 6.00 5.12
C GLU A 432 19.26 6.05 6.13
N CYS A 433 18.94 6.30 7.40
CA CYS A 433 19.92 6.25 8.49
C CYS A 433 20.50 4.85 8.68
N ASN A 434 19.64 3.83 8.70
CA ASN A 434 20.08 2.45 8.84
C ASN A 434 20.85 1.98 7.60
N ARG A 435 20.45 2.39 6.39
CA ARG A 435 21.18 2.13 5.15
C ARG A 435 22.60 2.72 5.16
N ILE A 436 22.75 3.97 5.60
CA ILE A 436 24.06 4.62 5.63
C ILE A 436 24.94 4.03 6.74
N MET A 437 24.38 3.73 7.91
CA MET A 437 25.11 3.03 8.97
C MET A 437 25.58 1.64 8.51
N HIS A 438 24.75 0.92 7.75
CA HIS A 438 25.15 -0.34 7.12
C HIS A 438 26.40 -0.17 6.24
N GLU A 439 26.41 0.82 5.34
CA GLU A 439 27.54 1.08 4.43
C GLU A 439 28.81 1.52 5.18
N ILE A 440 28.68 2.40 6.19
CA ILE A 440 29.81 2.84 7.01
C ILE A 440 30.45 1.65 7.74
N ASN A 441 29.65 0.81 8.39
CA ASN A 441 30.17 -0.37 9.09
C ASN A 441 30.75 -1.41 8.11
N LYS A 442 30.15 -1.56 6.91
CA LYS A 442 30.69 -2.41 5.83
C LYS A 442 32.08 -1.93 5.41
N ALA A 443 32.28 -0.62 5.28
CA ALA A 443 33.56 -0.02 4.92
C ALA A 443 34.64 -0.22 6.00
N TYR A 444 34.26 -0.27 7.27
CA TYR A 444 35.15 -0.61 8.39
C TYR A 444 35.33 -2.11 8.62
N GLU A 445 34.72 -2.96 7.78
CA GLU A 445 34.69 -4.43 7.93
C GLU A 445 34.06 -4.91 9.26
N ASP A 446 33.29 -4.05 9.94
CA ASP A 446 32.43 -4.44 11.06
C ASP A 446 31.14 -5.07 10.51
N PHE A 447 31.28 -6.30 10.00
CA PHE A 447 30.18 -7.00 9.33
C PHE A 447 29.02 -7.35 10.27
N GLU A 448 29.26 -7.48 11.58
CA GLU A 448 28.20 -7.73 12.56
C GLU A 448 27.27 -6.52 12.66
N GLN A 449 27.84 -5.32 12.82
CA GLN A 449 27.04 -4.10 12.85
C GLN A 449 26.48 -3.73 11.49
N SER A 450 27.24 -3.95 10.42
CA SER A 450 26.74 -3.78 9.06
C SER A 450 25.51 -4.65 8.81
N GLU A 451 25.50 -5.90 9.27
CA GLU A 451 24.35 -6.80 9.15
C GLU A 451 23.16 -6.32 9.97
N PHE A 452 23.38 -5.91 11.22
CA PHE A 452 22.32 -5.39 12.08
C PHE A 452 21.57 -4.22 11.42
N TYR A 453 22.31 -3.20 10.97
CA TYR A 453 21.72 -2.03 10.32
C TYR A 453 21.17 -2.34 8.92
N GLY A 454 21.85 -3.20 8.15
CA GLY A 454 21.45 -3.57 6.79
C GLY A 454 20.13 -4.34 6.80
N LYS A 455 20.01 -5.33 7.69
CA LYS A 455 18.76 -6.08 7.87
C LYS A 455 17.64 -5.15 8.34
N LYS A 456 17.90 -4.26 9.29
CA LYS A 456 16.89 -3.31 9.78
C LYS A 456 16.41 -2.38 8.67
N ALA A 457 17.32 -1.85 7.85
CA ALA A 457 16.97 -1.04 6.67
C ALA A 457 16.12 -1.83 5.68
N TYR A 458 16.49 -3.08 5.39
CA TYR A 458 15.75 -3.97 4.49
C TYR A 458 14.34 -4.29 5.01
N ASP A 459 14.20 -4.60 6.30
CA ASP A 459 12.90 -4.86 6.93
C ASP A 459 11.98 -3.62 6.88
N MET A 460 12.56 -2.41 6.92
CA MET A 460 11.83 -1.13 6.85
C MET A 460 11.46 -0.73 5.42
N ASN A 461 12.29 -1.06 4.44
CA ASN A 461 12.11 -0.68 3.04
C ASN A 461 12.73 -1.75 2.10
N PRO A 462 11.98 -2.81 1.77
CA PRO A 462 12.49 -3.92 0.96
C PRO A 462 12.40 -3.67 -0.54
N ASN A 463 11.95 -2.50 -0.97
CA ASN A 463 11.87 -2.11 -2.39
C ASN A 463 12.84 -0.99 -2.78
N ASP A 464 13.64 -0.46 -1.86
CA ASP A 464 14.72 0.46 -2.24
C ASP A 464 15.92 -0.36 -2.77
N PRO A 465 16.27 -0.24 -4.06
CA PRO A 465 17.33 -1.05 -4.67
C PRO A 465 18.68 -0.87 -3.98
N ARG A 466 18.96 0.32 -3.40
CA ARG A 466 20.22 0.62 -2.71
C ARG A 466 20.34 -0.15 -1.38
N ILE A 467 19.21 -0.37 -0.71
CA ILE A 467 19.15 -1.15 0.53
C ILE A 467 19.26 -2.63 0.20
N VAL A 468 18.47 -3.07 -0.79
CA VAL A 468 18.43 -4.48 -1.21
C VAL A 468 19.79 -4.93 -1.74
N SER A 469 20.46 -4.12 -2.56
CA SER A 469 21.79 -4.43 -3.08
C SER A 469 22.85 -4.40 -1.98
N GLY A 470 22.91 -3.34 -1.17
CA GLY A 470 23.90 -3.21 -0.10
C GLY A 470 23.84 -4.39 0.89
N TYR A 471 22.63 -4.79 1.30
CA TYR A 471 22.46 -5.95 2.16
C TYR A 471 22.81 -7.26 1.44
N GLY A 472 22.40 -7.43 0.18
CA GLY A 472 22.77 -8.58 -0.64
C GLY A 472 24.29 -8.75 -0.80
N GLU A 473 25.02 -7.67 -1.06
CA GLU A 473 26.49 -7.66 -1.12
C GLU A 473 27.10 -8.15 0.19
N LEU A 474 26.61 -7.67 1.33
CA LEU A 474 27.09 -8.11 2.63
C LEU A 474 26.84 -9.61 2.86
N LEU A 475 25.68 -10.14 2.46
CA LEU A 475 25.40 -11.57 2.55
C LEU A 475 26.40 -12.38 1.70
N VAL A 476 26.72 -11.93 0.49
CA VAL A 476 27.76 -12.55 -0.36
C VAL A 476 29.13 -12.51 0.33
N LEU A 477 29.54 -11.35 0.86
CA LEU A 477 30.81 -11.16 1.58
C LEU A 477 30.93 -12.05 2.83
N THR A 478 29.80 -12.33 3.48
CA THR A 478 29.72 -13.14 4.71
C THR A 478 29.35 -14.61 4.45
N ALA A 479 29.67 -15.11 3.25
CA ALA A 479 29.53 -16.51 2.83
C ALA A 479 28.08 -17.05 2.72
N ARG A 480 27.09 -16.17 2.56
CA ARG A 480 25.69 -16.48 2.22
C ARG A 480 25.39 -16.09 0.77
N ALA A 481 26.17 -16.65 -0.14
CA ALA A 481 26.17 -16.24 -1.54
C ALA A 481 24.83 -16.46 -2.27
N GLU A 482 24.11 -17.53 -1.95
CA GLU A 482 22.79 -17.82 -2.54
C GLU A 482 21.78 -16.72 -2.16
N GLU A 483 21.56 -16.51 -0.85
CA GLU A 483 20.66 -15.47 -0.34
C GLU A 483 21.06 -14.06 -0.82
N GLY A 484 22.36 -13.76 -0.81
CA GLY A 484 22.86 -12.47 -1.28
C GLY A 484 22.62 -12.25 -2.77
N THR A 485 22.81 -13.29 -3.59
CA THR A 485 22.58 -13.20 -5.05
C THR A 485 21.10 -13.04 -5.36
N GLU A 486 20.20 -13.69 -4.63
CA GLU A 486 18.75 -13.48 -4.79
C GLU A 486 18.36 -12.02 -4.53
N LEU A 487 18.93 -11.40 -3.49
CA LEU A 487 18.72 -9.97 -3.22
C LEU A 487 19.31 -9.09 -4.33
N LEU A 488 20.50 -9.40 -4.85
CA LEU A 488 21.11 -8.63 -5.94
C LEU A 488 20.29 -8.71 -7.24
N ILE A 489 19.74 -9.89 -7.57
CA ILE A 489 18.81 -10.06 -8.69
C ILE A 489 17.56 -9.21 -8.46
N LYS A 490 16.98 -9.27 -7.25
CA LYS A 490 15.83 -8.45 -6.90
C LYS A 490 16.13 -6.94 -7.02
N ALA A 491 17.30 -6.49 -6.58
CA ALA A 491 17.70 -5.09 -6.71
C ALA A 491 17.76 -4.67 -8.19
N PHE A 492 18.29 -5.52 -9.07
CA PHE A 492 18.29 -5.30 -10.52
C PHE A 492 16.86 -5.28 -11.11
N GLU A 493 15.95 -6.13 -10.62
CA GLU A 493 14.55 -6.10 -11.06
C GLU A 493 13.82 -4.83 -10.62
N LEU A 494 14.15 -4.27 -9.44
CA LEU A 494 13.61 -3.01 -8.93
C LEU A 494 14.22 -1.78 -9.62
N ASP A 495 15.48 -1.86 -10.05
CA ASP A 495 16.18 -0.80 -10.79
C ASP A 495 16.96 -1.32 -12.00
N PRO A 496 16.28 -1.61 -13.13
CA PRO A 496 16.92 -2.20 -14.31
C PRO A 496 17.84 -1.29 -15.14
N VAL A 497 17.85 0.04 -14.90
CA VAL A 497 18.49 1.06 -15.75
C VAL A 497 19.81 1.58 -15.19
#